data_AF-A0A933RZH4-F1
#
_entry.id   AF-A0A933RZH4-F1
#
_cell.length_a   1.000
_cell.length_b   1.000
_cell.length_c   1.000
_cell.angle_alpha   90.00
_cell.angle_beta   90.00
_cell.angle_gamma   90.00
#
_symmetry.space_group_name_H-M   'P 1'
#
loop_
_entity.id
_entity.type
_entity.pdbx_description
1 polymer ?
#
loop_
_entity_poly.entity_id
_entity_poly.type
_entity_poly.pdbx_seq_one_letter_code
_entity_poly.pdbx_strand_id
1 'polypeptide(L)'
;MNNALLLKLHRWTTLVFALPLIAIIFTGLILSVEPILQSRGLPAGMVDADRIVGLLQRYDPAGKARGFAINASGRQMRLMGVNAPTIDLATGEAATASDPVGDVLLWARRTHEHLLGYDWLVIGSTIAMVVIMIIGILMGLPRLRNSLAGWHKGAAWFTLPLLLLSPITGLFMAFGLTLSGPPPAATRAPLPLADAVRTIAQSHDVAHLSMIANRGGRMMARLYEGGELRAYSFTADGVTPLARNWPRLLHEGNWSALISGLLNVIVSVVLFGLLITGLLLWSRRKLRRRPQATTTANGTAATGAA
;
A
#
# COMPACT_ATOMS: atom_id res chain seq x y z
N MET A 1 25.77 -16.15 -18.07
CA MET A 1 25.67 -14.68 -17.98
C MET A 1 26.78 -14.15 -17.07
N ASN A 2 27.42 -13.03 -17.39
CA ASN A 2 28.55 -12.51 -16.59
C ASN A 2 28.06 -11.84 -15.29
N ASN A 3 28.42 -12.39 -14.12
CA ASN A 3 28.05 -11.84 -12.81
C ASN A 3 28.50 -10.38 -12.61
N ALA A 4 29.59 -9.96 -13.25
CA ALA A 4 30.03 -8.56 -13.19
C ALA A 4 29.03 -7.61 -13.88
N LEU A 5 28.45 -8.04 -15.01
CA LEU A 5 27.43 -7.29 -15.72
C LEU A 5 26.13 -7.21 -14.90
N LEU A 6 25.67 -8.33 -14.35
CA LEU A 6 24.48 -8.37 -13.49
C LEU A 6 24.61 -7.43 -12.30
N LEU A 7 25.75 -7.47 -11.62
CA LEU A 7 26.03 -6.59 -10.49
C LEU A 7 26.10 -5.10 -10.89
N LYS A 8 26.60 -4.81 -12.10
CA LYS A 8 26.60 -3.44 -12.65
C LYS A 8 25.17 -2.99 -12.92
N LEU A 9 24.36 -3.80 -13.59
CA LEU A 9 22.96 -3.52 -13.87
C LEU A 9 22.15 -3.31 -12.59
N HIS A 10 22.23 -4.25 -11.64
CA HIS A 10 21.55 -4.13 -10.35
C HIS A 10 21.84 -2.78 -9.68
N ARG A 11 23.12 -2.37 -9.62
CA ARG A 11 23.50 -1.10 -8.97
C ARG A 11 22.96 0.11 -9.71
N TRP A 12 23.11 0.15 -11.03
CA TRP A 12 22.69 1.31 -11.80
C TRP A 12 21.18 1.46 -11.80
N THR A 13 20.43 0.37 -11.95
CA THR A 13 18.97 0.40 -11.82
C THR A 13 18.57 0.87 -10.43
N THR A 14 19.19 0.36 -9.35
CA THR A 14 18.90 0.84 -7.98
C THR A 14 19.17 2.34 -7.83
N LEU A 15 20.25 2.87 -8.41
CA LEU A 15 20.59 4.30 -8.28
C LEU A 15 19.63 5.21 -9.04
N VAL A 16 19.32 4.85 -10.29
CA VAL A 16 18.38 5.62 -11.13
C VAL A 16 17.02 5.71 -10.46
N PHE A 17 16.56 4.61 -9.85
CA PHE A 17 15.25 4.53 -9.20
C PHE A 17 15.30 4.74 -7.68
N ALA A 18 16.43 5.17 -7.10
CA ALA A 18 16.60 5.22 -5.64
C ALA A 18 15.53 6.10 -4.96
N LEU A 19 15.38 7.34 -5.44
CA LEU A 19 14.43 8.31 -4.88
C LEU A 19 12.96 7.88 -5.02
N PRO A 20 12.46 7.48 -6.20
CA PRO A 20 11.08 7.03 -6.30
C PRO A 20 10.83 5.74 -5.51
N LEU A 21 11.80 4.82 -5.45
CA LEU A 21 11.67 3.61 -4.61
C LEU A 21 11.64 3.94 -3.12
N ILE A 22 12.45 4.90 -2.64
CA ILE A 22 12.37 5.38 -1.26
C ILE A 22 10.96 5.88 -0.95
N ALA A 23 10.42 6.74 -1.82
CA ALA A 23 9.09 7.30 -1.62
C ALA A 23 8.00 6.21 -1.61
N ILE A 24 7.98 5.31 -2.59
CA ILE A 24 6.98 4.24 -2.71
C ILE A 24 7.08 3.25 -1.55
N ILE A 25 8.28 2.81 -1.17
CA ILE A 25 8.45 1.86 -0.06
C ILE A 25 8.07 2.53 1.27
N PHE A 26 8.43 3.80 1.47
CA PHE A 26 8.11 4.51 2.70
C PHE A 26 6.61 4.75 2.85
N THR A 27 5.92 5.17 1.78
CA THR A 27 4.46 5.32 1.82
C THR A 27 3.76 3.97 1.93
N GLY A 28 4.28 2.92 1.28
CA GLY A 28 3.81 1.55 1.45
C GLY A 28 3.94 1.04 2.89
N LEU A 29 5.04 1.38 3.57
CA LEU A 29 5.23 1.10 4.99
C LEU A 29 4.15 1.77 5.86
N ILE A 30 3.84 3.04 5.59
CA ILE A 30 2.77 3.75 6.31
C ILE A 30 1.41 3.07 6.08
N LEU A 31 1.10 2.75 4.83
CA LEU A 31 -0.16 2.10 4.46
C LEU A 31 -0.29 0.68 4.98
N SER A 32 0.82 -0.03 5.23
CA SER A 32 0.77 -1.40 5.77
C SER A 32 0.14 -1.50 7.16
N VAL A 33 0.02 -0.39 7.89
CA VAL A 33 -0.65 -0.31 9.20
C VAL A 33 -2.16 -0.06 9.05
N GLU A 34 -2.62 0.48 7.92
CA GLU A 34 -4.02 0.85 7.69
C GLU A 34 -5.01 -0.30 7.92
N PRO A 35 -4.80 -1.53 7.39
CA PRO A 35 -5.72 -2.63 7.63
C PRO A 35 -5.88 -2.96 9.12
N ILE A 36 -4.80 -2.92 9.89
CA ILE A 36 -4.78 -3.22 11.33
C ILE A 36 -5.62 -2.20 12.11
N LEU A 37 -5.59 -0.94 11.69
CA LEU A 37 -6.36 0.15 12.30
C LEU A 37 -7.84 0.06 11.93
N GLN A 38 -8.13 -0.16 10.65
CA GLN A 38 -9.51 -0.17 10.14
C GLN A 38 -10.28 -1.43 10.51
N SER A 39 -9.62 -2.58 10.62
CA SER A 39 -10.29 -3.86 10.92
C SER A 39 -10.90 -3.96 12.31
N ARG A 40 -10.52 -3.07 13.23
CA ARG A 40 -11.10 -3.00 14.57
C ARG A 40 -12.58 -2.62 14.55
N GLY A 41 -13.04 -1.98 13.47
CA GLY A 41 -14.40 -1.45 13.37
C GLY A 41 -14.68 -0.34 14.37
N LEU A 42 -15.93 0.09 14.41
CA LEU A 42 -16.42 1.03 15.41
C LEU A 42 -16.69 0.30 16.74
N PRO A 43 -16.63 1.00 17.90
CA PRO A 43 -17.07 0.43 19.17
C PRO A 43 -18.49 -0.12 19.09
N ALA A 44 -18.74 -1.26 19.74
CA ALA A 44 -20.05 -1.90 19.76
C ALA A 44 -21.14 -0.92 20.24
N GLY A 45 -22.25 -0.86 19.52
CA GLY A 45 -23.39 0.02 19.81
C GLY A 45 -23.18 1.51 19.47
N MET A 46 -22.03 1.89 18.89
CA MET A 46 -21.79 3.29 18.48
C MET A 46 -22.68 3.70 17.29
N VAL A 47 -22.90 2.78 16.35
CA VAL A 47 -23.73 3.00 15.17
C VAL A 47 -24.61 1.79 14.93
N ASP A 48 -25.83 2.05 14.48
CA ASP A 48 -26.73 1.07 13.90
C ASP A 48 -27.24 1.59 12.54
N ALA A 49 -28.08 0.80 11.89
CA ALA A 49 -28.63 1.15 10.59
C ALA A 49 -29.47 2.44 10.65
N ASP A 50 -30.27 2.61 11.69
CA ASP A 50 -31.17 3.76 11.84
C ASP A 50 -30.39 5.06 12.06
N ARG A 51 -29.30 5.01 12.82
CA ARG A 51 -28.37 6.13 13.00
C ARG A 51 -27.77 6.55 11.67
N ILE A 52 -27.25 5.61 10.88
CA ILE A 52 -26.67 5.92 9.55
C ILE A 52 -27.74 6.51 8.62
N VAL A 53 -28.94 5.91 8.58
CA VAL A 53 -30.05 6.41 7.77
C VAL A 53 -30.48 7.82 8.20
N GLY A 54 -30.56 8.09 9.50
CA GLY A 54 -30.86 9.42 10.03
C GLY A 54 -29.82 10.46 9.64
N LEU A 55 -28.53 10.09 9.65
CA LEU A 55 -27.46 10.96 9.16
C LEU A 55 -27.56 11.21 7.64
N LEU A 56 -27.89 10.19 6.85
CA LEU A 56 -28.12 10.36 5.41
C LEU A 56 -29.29 11.30 5.14
N GLN A 57 -30.40 11.19 5.87
CA GLN A 57 -31.54 12.10 5.72
C GLN A 57 -31.20 13.53 6.11
N ARG A 58 -30.35 13.73 7.14
CA ARG A 58 -29.92 15.05 7.59
C ARG A 58 -28.97 15.74 6.61
N TYR A 59 -27.99 15.02 6.06
CA TYR A 59 -26.91 15.59 5.25
C TYR A 59 -27.06 15.40 3.73
N ASP A 60 -27.97 14.52 3.30
CA ASP A 60 -28.35 14.31 1.90
C ASP A 60 -29.86 14.07 1.76
N PRO A 61 -30.71 15.05 2.13
CA PRO A 61 -32.17 14.90 2.04
C PRO A 61 -32.68 14.68 0.62
N ALA A 62 -31.90 15.09 -0.39
CA ALA A 62 -32.23 14.93 -1.80
C ALA A 62 -31.77 13.58 -2.39
N GLY A 63 -31.07 12.73 -1.62
CA GLY A 63 -30.60 11.42 -2.07
C GLY A 63 -29.59 11.49 -3.23
N LYS A 64 -28.78 12.55 -3.30
CA LYS A 64 -27.82 12.78 -4.39
C LYS A 64 -26.47 12.11 -4.15
N ALA A 65 -26.16 11.71 -2.92
CA ALA A 65 -24.93 11.02 -2.60
C ALA A 65 -24.90 9.65 -3.30
N ARG A 66 -23.73 9.31 -3.83
CA ARG A 66 -23.50 8.05 -4.57
C ARG A 66 -22.95 6.94 -3.66
N GLY A 67 -22.69 7.28 -2.41
CA GLY A 67 -22.10 6.41 -1.40
C GLY A 67 -21.70 7.17 -0.15
N PHE A 68 -21.16 6.44 0.81
CA PHE A 68 -20.45 6.97 1.95
C PHE A 68 -19.30 6.04 2.34
N ALA A 69 -18.30 6.58 3.03
CA ALA A 69 -17.24 5.82 3.70
C ALA A 69 -17.23 6.14 5.18
N ILE A 70 -16.88 5.14 5.98
CA ILE A 70 -16.69 5.23 7.43
C ILE A 70 -15.20 5.04 7.71
N ASN A 71 -14.60 6.02 8.37
CA ASN A 71 -13.31 5.86 9.02
C ASN A 71 -13.55 5.43 10.47
N ALA A 72 -13.35 4.14 10.74
CA ALA A 72 -13.52 3.57 12.08
C ALA A 72 -12.54 4.18 13.11
N SER A 73 -11.31 4.49 12.72
CA SER A 73 -10.30 5.07 13.61
C SER A 73 -10.64 6.51 14.01
N GLY A 74 -11.10 7.31 13.04
CA GLY A 74 -11.55 8.68 13.27
C GLY A 74 -12.99 8.79 13.79
N ARG A 75 -13.76 7.69 13.79
CA ARG A 75 -15.21 7.65 14.09
C ARG A 75 -16.01 8.65 13.25
N GLN A 76 -15.65 8.73 11.97
CA GLN A 76 -16.18 9.72 11.05
C GLN A 76 -16.81 9.05 9.83
N MET A 77 -17.87 9.66 9.30
CA MET A 77 -18.51 9.28 8.05
C MET A 77 -18.39 10.41 7.04
N ARG A 78 -18.10 10.07 5.78
CA ARG A 78 -18.07 11.03 4.68
C ARG A 78 -18.97 10.57 3.55
N LEU A 79 -19.84 11.47 3.09
CA LEU A 79 -20.67 11.24 1.91
C LEU A 79 -19.86 11.45 0.62
N MET A 80 -20.14 10.63 -0.39
CA MET A 80 -19.47 10.65 -1.68
C MET A 80 -20.37 11.27 -2.76
N GLY A 81 -19.80 12.13 -3.60
CA GLY A 81 -20.51 12.74 -4.73
C GLY A 81 -21.38 13.94 -4.37
N VAL A 82 -21.38 14.35 -3.10
CA VAL A 82 -22.04 15.57 -2.61
C VAL A 82 -21.05 16.41 -1.80
N ASN A 83 -21.28 17.72 -1.75
CA ASN A 83 -20.51 18.63 -0.92
C ASN A 83 -21.10 18.69 0.50
N ALA A 84 -20.92 17.60 1.25
CA ALA A 84 -21.29 17.50 2.65
C ALA A 84 -20.03 17.50 3.54
N PRO A 85 -20.09 18.05 4.76
CA PRO A 85 -18.99 17.96 5.70
C PRO A 85 -18.73 16.49 6.08
N THR A 86 -17.54 16.21 6.57
CA THR A 86 -17.29 14.96 7.31
C THR A 86 -18.12 15.00 8.59
N ILE A 87 -18.78 13.90 8.91
CA ILE A 87 -19.74 13.77 10.02
C ILE A 87 -19.07 12.98 11.14
N ASP A 88 -19.06 13.52 12.35
CA ASP A 88 -18.68 12.77 13.55
C ASP A 88 -19.80 11.79 13.91
N LEU A 89 -19.49 10.50 14.01
CA LEU A 89 -20.51 9.46 14.23
C LEU A 89 -21.06 9.46 15.66
N ALA A 90 -20.27 9.89 16.64
CA ALA A 90 -20.70 9.95 18.04
C ALA A 90 -21.72 11.06 18.26
N THR A 91 -21.49 12.24 17.70
CA THR A 91 -22.38 13.40 17.86
C THR A 91 -23.43 13.50 16.75
N GLY A 92 -23.08 13.13 15.52
CA GLY A 92 -23.88 13.35 14.31
C GLY A 92 -23.75 14.76 13.74
N GLU A 93 -22.84 15.57 14.29
CA GLU A 93 -22.53 16.92 13.81
C GLU A 93 -21.36 16.90 12.82
N ALA A 94 -21.13 18.03 12.15
CA ALA A 94 -19.94 18.20 11.34
C ALA A 94 -18.69 18.03 12.21
N ALA A 95 -17.77 17.17 11.78
CA ALA A 95 -16.53 16.89 12.49
C ALA A 95 -15.69 18.17 12.60
N THR A 96 -15.45 18.61 13.83
CA THR A 96 -14.57 19.76 14.14
C THR A 96 -13.15 19.33 14.46
N ALA A 97 -12.96 18.06 14.84
CA ALA A 97 -11.66 17.49 15.13
C ALA A 97 -10.92 17.11 13.85
N SER A 98 -9.64 17.51 13.76
CA SER A 98 -8.73 17.00 12.73
C SER A 98 -8.54 15.49 12.89
N ASP A 99 -8.42 14.77 11.77
CA ASP A 99 -8.04 13.36 11.73
C ASP A 99 -6.60 13.20 11.22
N PRO A 100 -5.58 13.49 12.06
CA PRO A 100 -4.19 13.51 11.62
C PRO A 100 -3.72 12.13 11.12
N VAL A 101 -4.28 11.04 11.66
CA VAL A 101 -3.96 9.69 11.21
C VAL A 101 -4.54 9.45 9.83
N GLY A 102 -5.81 9.79 9.61
CA GLY A 102 -6.46 9.72 8.30
C GLY A 102 -5.76 10.60 7.25
N ASP A 103 -5.31 11.80 7.63
CA ASP A 103 -4.59 12.72 6.75
C ASP A 103 -3.24 12.14 6.31
N VAL A 104 -2.47 11.55 7.24
CA VAL A 104 -1.20 10.88 6.92
C VAL A 104 -1.44 9.67 6.01
N LEU A 105 -2.46 8.85 6.28
CA LEU A 105 -2.82 7.71 5.45
C LEU A 105 -3.26 8.14 4.04
N LEU A 106 -4.05 9.21 3.94
CA LEU A 106 -4.49 9.75 2.66
C LEU A 106 -3.33 10.34 1.86
N TRP A 107 -2.43 11.07 2.51
CA TRP A 107 -1.19 11.55 1.89
C TRP A 107 -0.31 10.40 1.40
N ALA A 108 -0.11 9.38 2.23
CA ALA A 108 0.67 8.20 1.88
C ALA A 108 0.04 7.49 0.68
N ARG A 109 -1.28 7.28 0.67
CA ARG A 109 -2.02 6.67 -0.44
C ARG A 109 -1.86 7.45 -1.75
N ARG A 110 -2.12 8.76 -1.73
CA ARG A 110 -1.96 9.61 -2.93
C ARG A 110 -0.53 9.56 -3.47
N THR A 111 0.46 9.60 -2.58
CA THR A 111 1.88 9.56 -2.97
C THR A 111 2.30 8.16 -3.45
N HIS A 112 1.73 7.10 -2.88
CA HIS A 112 2.01 5.72 -3.29
C HIS A 112 1.40 5.38 -4.65
N GLU A 113 0.17 5.82 -4.91
CA GLU A 113 -0.57 5.53 -6.14
C GLU A 113 -0.16 6.44 -7.30
N HIS A 114 0.14 7.71 -7.01
CA HIS A 114 0.35 8.72 -8.04
C HIS A 114 1.68 9.46 -7.91
N LEU A 115 2.66 9.04 -7.11
CA LEU A 115 3.96 9.69 -6.87
C LEU A 115 4.18 11.06 -7.55
N LEU A 116 3.81 12.15 -6.86
CA LEU A 116 3.87 13.54 -7.35
C LEU A 116 3.01 13.86 -8.60
N GLY A 117 1.93 13.11 -8.82
CA GLY A 117 1.05 13.19 -10.00
C GLY A 117 1.47 12.32 -11.20
N TYR A 118 2.48 11.45 -11.06
CA TYR A 118 3.04 10.66 -12.16
C TYR A 118 2.85 9.14 -11.97
N ASP A 119 1.73 8.61 -12.44
CA ASP A 119 1.37 7.19 -12.35
C ASP A 119 2.41 6.29 -13.02
N TRP A 120 2.95 6.73 -14.16
CA TRP A 120 3.97 5.99 -14.90
C TRP A 120 5.25 5.81 -14.08
N LEU A 121 5.56 6.74 -13.16
CA LEU A 121 6.74 6.67 -12.32
C LEU A 121 6.57 5.61 -11.22
N VAL A 122 5.36 5.45 -10.68
CA VAL A 122 5.02 4.35 -9.75
C VAL A 122 5.18 3.01 -10.45
N ILE A 123 4.55 2.86 -11.63
CA ILE A 123 4.61 1.61 -12.41
C ILE A 123 6.05 1.30 -12.81
N GLY A 124 6.77 2.26 -13.40
CA GLY A 124 8.15 2.08 -13.84
C GLY A 124 9.10 1.74 -12.68
N SER A 125 8.93 2.37 -11.52
CA SER A 125 9.72 2.05 -10.33
C SER A 125 9.39 0.66 -9.79
N THR A 126 8.12 0.25 -9.83
CA THR A 126 7.70 -1.09 -9.42
C THR A 126 8.30 -2.16 -10.34
N ILE A 127 8.29 -1.93 -11.67
CA ILE A 127 8.96 -2.79 -12.64
C ILE A 127 10.46 -2.86 -12.34
N ALA A 128 11.11 -1.71 -12.10
CA ALA A 128 12.53 -1.65 -11.77
C ALA A 128 12.85 -2.45 -10.49
N MET A 129 11.99 -2.38 -9.48
CA MET A 129 12.12 -3.17 -8.24
C MET A 129 12.09 -4.67 -8.54
N VAL A 130 11.12 -5.15 -9.32
CA VAL A 130 11.02 -6.56 -9.73
C VAL A 130 12.25 -6.98 -10.52
N VAL A 131 12.70 -6.16 -11.48
CA VAL A 131 13.91 -6.43 -12.28
C VAL A 131 15.15 -6.53 -11.40
N ILE A 132 15.33 -5.65 -10.42
CA ILE A 132 16.45 -5.69 -9.47
C ILE A 132 16.42 -7.01 -8.68
N MET A 133 15.25 -7.44 -8.20
CA MET A 133 15.09 -8.70 -7.49
C MET A 133 15.42 -9.91 -8.37
N ILE A 134 14.94 -9.94 -9.63
CA ILE A 134 15.27 -10.97 -10.61
C ILE A 134 16.78 -11.01 -10.86
N ILE A 135 17.43 -9.86 -11.04
CA ILE A 135 18.89 -9.80 -11.17
C ILE A 135 19.57 -10.37 -9.92
N GLY A 136 19.05 -10.07 -8.73
CA GLY A 136 19.51 -10.66 -7.46
C GLY A 136 19.48 -12.19 -7.46
N ILE A 137 18.42 -12.80 -8.02
CA ILE A 137 18.31 -14.26 -8.21
C ILE A 137 19.36 -14.79 -9.16
N LEU A 138 19.51 -14.15 -10.32
CA LEU A 138 20.45 -14.58 -11.35
C LEU A 138 21.92 -14.47 -10.91
N MET A 139 22.21 -13.67 -9.88
CA MET A 139 23.53 -13.61 -9.26
C MET A 139 23.85 -14.82 -8.36
N GLY A 140 22.89 -15.71 -8.12
CA GLY A 140 23.06 -16.99 -7.43
C GLY A 140 23.06 -16.92 -5.90
N LEU A 141 23.36 -18.07 -5.28
CA LEU A 141 23.29 -18.24 -3.83
C LEU A 141 24.19 -17.25 -3.06
N PRO A 142 23.69 -16.66 -1.96
CA PRO A 142 24.44 -15.67 -1.22
C PRO A 142 25.58 -16.33 -0.42
N ARG A 143 26.83 -15.91 -0.69
CA ARG A 143 27.93 -16.17 0.24
C ARG A 143 27.79 -15.25 1.46
N LEU A 144 27.28 -15.81 2.56
CA LEU A 144 27.06 -15.10 3.81
C LEU A 144 28.38 -14.84 4.53
N ARG A 145 28.54 -13.62 5.03
CA ARG A 145 29.66 -13.16 5.85
C ARG A 145 29.11 -12.18 6.86
N ASN A 146 29.66 -12.12 8.08
CA ASN A 146 29.24 -11.13 9.06
C ASN A 146 29.75 -9.72 8.66
N SER A 147 29.03 -9.11 7.73
CA SER A 147 29.35 -7.82 7.12
C SER A 147 28.07 -7.22 6.54
N LEU A 148 28.01 -5.90 6.33
CA LEU A 148 26.84 -5.25 5.75
C LEU A 148 26.41 -5.88 4.41
N ALA A 149 27.37 -6.23 3.56
CA ALA A 149 27.10 -6.88 2.28
C ALA A 149 26.59 -8.32 2.43
N GLY A 150 27.04 -9.05 3.45
CA GLY A 150 26.55 -10.39 3.74
C GLY A 150 25.12 -10.36 4.30
N TRP A 151 24.84 -9.44 5.22
CA TRP A 151 23.49 -9.20 5.76
C TRP A 151 22.51 -8.74 4.69
N HIS A 152 22.90 -7.82 3.80
CA HIS A 152 22.08 -7.40 2.65
C HIS A 152 21.69 -8.60 1.77
N LYS A 153 22.67 -9.45 1.42
CA LYS A 153 22.41 -10.65 0.61
C LYS A 153 21.55 -11.68 1.33
N GLY A 154 21.82 -11.92 2.62
CA GLY A 154 21.06 -12.86 3.44
C GLY A 154 19.60 -12.43 3.56
N ALA A 155 19.36 -11.19 3.97
CA ALA A 155 18.02 -10.63 4.06
C ALA A 155 17.29 -10.71 2.71
N ALA A 156 17.93 -10.27 1.63
CA ALA A 156 17.35 -10.33 0.29
C ALA A 156 16.95 -11.76 -0.10
N TRP A 157 17.82 -12.75 0.14
CA TRP A 157 17.57 -14.12 -0.30
C TRP A 157 16.49 -14.83 0.52
N PHE A 158 16.56 -14.76 1.85
CA PHE A 158 15.64 -15.49 2.72
C PHE A 158 14.23 -14.89 2.72
N THR A 159 14.09 -13.60 2.42
CA THR A 159 12.78 -12.94 2.36
C THR A 159 12.23 -12.80 0.94
N LEU A 160 13.01 -13.16 -0.09
CA LEU A 160 12.70 -12.92 -1.50
C LEU A 160 11.28 -13.33 -1.92
N PRO A 161 10.77 -14.53 -1.57
CA PRO A 161 9.43 -14.94 -2.02
C PRO A 161 8.35 -13.97 -1.53
N LEU A 162 8.49 -13.48 -0.29
CA LEU A 162 7.58 -12.53 0.30
C LEU A 162 7.79 -11.11 -0.26
N LEU A 163 9.04 -10.71 -0.48
CA LEU A 163 9.38 -9.40 -1.06
C LEU A 163 8.84 -9.22 -2.48
N LEU A 164 8.84 -10.28 -3.29
CA LEU A 164 8.31 -10.25 -4.66
C LEU A 164 6.79 -10.11 -4.70
N LEU A 165 6.08 -10.58 -3.67
CA LEU A 165 4.63 -10.62 -3.66
C LEU A 165 4.01 -9.23 -3.78
N SER A 166 4.50 -8.26 -3.00
CA SER A 166 3.97 -6.90 -2.99
C SER A 166 4.10 -6.17 -4.34
N PRO A 167 5.29 -6.07 -4.99
CA PRO A 167 5.42 -5.38 -6.26
C PRO A 167 4.74 -6.14 -7.42
N ILE A 168 4.73 -7.48 -7.41
CA ILE A 168 4.01 -8.25 -8.44
C ILE A 168 2.50 -8.00 -8.35
N THR A 169 1.93 -8.04 -7.15
CA THR A 169 0.50 -7.76 -6.95
C THR A 169 0.16 -6.30 -7.24
N GLY A 170 1.08 -5.36 -6.98
CA GLY A 170 0.97 -3.96 -7.42
C GLY A 170 0.91 -3.83 -8.95
N LEU A 171 1.75 -4.56 -9.69
CA LEU A 171 1.68 -4.58 -11.16
C LEU A 171 0.38 -5.22 -11.66
N PHE A 172 -0.07 -6.31 -11.05
CA PHE A 172 -1.38 -6.89 -11.38
C PHE A 172 -2.51 -5.87 -11.22
N MET A 173 -2.52 -5.11 -10.12
CA MET A 173 -3.48 -4.03 -9.93
C MET A 173 -3.36 -2.93 -10.99
N ALA A 174 -2.13 -2.50 -11.33
CA ALA A 174 -1.89 -1.47 -12.34
C ALA A 174 -2.39 -1.89 -13.74
N PHE A 175 -2.33 -3.18 -14.06
CA PHE A 175 -2.82 -3.74 -15.33
C PHE A 175 -4.26 -4.29 -15.24
N GLY A 176 -4.98 -4.06 -14.13
CA GLY A 176 -6.37 -4.48 -13.96
C GLY A 176 -6.58 -6.00 -13.79
N LEU A 177 -5.53 -6.75 -13.49
CA LEU A 177 -5.59 -8.19 -13.25
C LEU A 177 -6.07 -8.47 -11.83
N THR A 178 -7.22 -9.14 -11.69
CA THR A 178 -7.85 -9.43 -10.39
C THR A 178 -7.70 -10.87 -9.92
N LEU A 179 -7.24 -11.77 -10.80
CA LEU A 179 -7.20 -13.23 -10.60
C LEU A 179 -8.54 -13.81 -10.12
N SER A 180 -9.64 -13.24 -10.64
CA SER A 180 -11.01 -13.60 -10.28
C SER A 180 -11.92 -13.56 -11.51
N GLY A 181 -13.06 -14.24 -11.44
CA GLY A 181 -14.09 -14.11 -12.47
C GLY A 181 -14.61 -12.67 -12.57
N PRO A 182 -15.18 -12.28 -13.73
CA PRO A 182 -15.77 -10.96 -13.91
C PRO A 182 -16.90 -10.77 -12.90
N PRO A 183 -17.09 -9.54 -12.37
CA PRO A 183 -18.23 -9.25 -11.55
C PRO A 183 -19.53 -9.52 -12.34
N PRO A 184 -20.58 -10.05 -11.69
CA PRO A 184 -21.88 -10.16 -12.34
C PRO A 184 -22.36 -8.77 -12.78
N ALA A 185 -22.96 -8.70 -13.96
CA ALA A 185 -23.47 -7.45 -14.53
C ALA A 185 -24.53 -6.83 -13.60
N ALA A 186 -24.57 -5.50 -13.56
CA ALA A 186 -25.64 -4.79 -12.88
C ALA A 186 -26.93 -5.00 -13.68
N THR A 187 -27.87 -5.77 -13.14
CA THR A 187 -29.13 -6.11 -13.82
C THR A 187 -30.27 -5.14 -13.46
N ARG A 188 -30.07 -4.25 -12.48
CA ARG A 188 -31.10 -3.34 -11.98
C ARG A 188 -30.52 -1.98 -11.59
N ALA A 189 -31.42 -1.00 -11.47
CA ALA A 189 -31.09 0.31 -10.94
C ALA A 189 -30.51 0.18 -9.51
N PRO A 190 -29.50 1.00 -9.17
CA PRO A 190 -28.94 1.05 -7.81
C PRO A 190 -30.02 1.43 -6.77
N LEU A 191 -29.99 0.76 -5.62
CA LEU A 191 -30.86 1.13 -4.49
C LEU A 191 -30.52 2.53 -3.95
N PRO A 192 -31.51 3.29 -3.44
CA PRO A 192 -31.25 4.46 -2.61
C PRO A 192 -30.34 4.10 -1.42
N LEU A 193 -29.48 5.03 -0.99
CA LEU A 193 -28.49 4.74 0.06
C LEU A 193 -29.11 4.33 1.39
N ALA A 194 -30.25 4.91 1.77
CA ALA A 194 -30.94 4.54 3.00
C ALA A 194 -31.41 3.07 2.96
N ASP A 195 -31.95 2.63 1.83
CA ASP A 195 -32.39 1.24 1.65
C ASP A 195 -31.19 0.30 1.57
N ALA A 196 -30.11 0.72 0.91
CA ALA A 196 -28.86 -0.01 0.86
C ALA A 196 -28.28 -0.31 2.25
N VAL A 197 -28.31 0.66 3.17
CA VAL A 197 -27.88 0.49 4.57
C VAL A 197 -28.75 -0.56 5.26
N ARG A 198 -30.07 -0.45 5.13
CA ARG A 198 -31.01 -1.40 5.75
C ARG A 198 -30.82 -2.83 5.22
N THR A 199 -30.66 -3.00 3.90
CA THR A 199 -30.42 -4.32 3.30
C THR A 199 -29.13 -4.96 3.81
N ILE A 200 -28.05 -4.19 3.95
CA ILE A 200 -26.80 -4.72 4.53
C ILE A 200 -26.98 -5.09 6.00
N ALA A 201 -27.65 -4.23 6.78
CA ALA A 201 -27.85 -4.43 8.21
C ALA A 201 -28.69 -5.66 8.56
N GLN A 202 -29.51 -6.18 7.64
CA GLN A 202 -30.27 -7.41 7.84
C GLN A 202 -29.41 -8.66 8.01
N SER A 203 -28.17 -8.65 7.49
CA SER A 203 -27.30 -9.83 7.43
C SER A 203 -25.89 -9.59 7.96
N HIS A 204 -25.48 -8.33 8.15
CA HIS A 204 -24.12 -7.95 8.54
C HIS A 204 -24.15 -6.85 9.59
N ASP A 205 -23.16 -6.86 10.49
CA ASP A 205 -22.96 -5.81 11.47
C ASP A 205 -22.40 -4.53 10.80
N VAL A 206 -23.15 -3.44 10.90
CA VAL A 206 -22.78 -2.14 10.33
C VAL A 206 -21.63 -1.46 11.10
N ALA A 207 -21.28 -1.91 12.31
CA ALA A 207 -20.11 -1.41 13.03
C ALA A 207 -18.79 -1.73 12.30
N HIS A 208 -18.77 -2.79 11.48
CA HIS A 208 -17.63 -3.18 10.66
C HIS A 208 -17.71 -2.69 9.20
N LEU A 209 -18.71 -1.88 8.88
CA LEU A 209 -18.89 -1.29 7.56
C LEU A 209 -17.83 -0.21 7.31
N SER A 210 -17.08 -0.37 6.21
CA SER A 210 -16.09 0.62 5.76
C SER A 210 -16.66 1.55 4.68
N MET A 211 -17.51 1.02 3.80
CA MET A 211 -18.04 1.80 2.67
C MET A 211 -19.32 1.19 2.12
N ILE A 212 -20.26 2.04 1.69
CA ILE A 212 -21.30 1.70 0.72
C ILE A 212 -21.17 2.67 -0.45
N ALA A 213 -21.09 2.18 -1.68
CA ALA A 213 -21.05 3.04 -2.86
C ALA A 213 -21.60 2.35 -4.10
N ASN A 214 -22.13 3.16 -5.02
CA ASN A 214 -22.42 2.73 -6.38
C ASN A 214 -21.12 2.70 -7.20
N ARG A 215 -20.70 1.52 -7.65
CA ARG A 215 -19.57 1.34 -8.58
C ARG A 215 -20.00 0.56 -9.81
N GLY A 216 -19.83 1.17 -10.98
CA GLY A 216 -20.17 0.53 -12.27
C GLY A 216 -21.66 0.20 -12.39
N GLY A 217 -22.54 1.03 -11.82
CA GLY A 217 -23.99 0.82 -11.85
C GLY A 217 -24.52 -0.16 -10.80
N ARG A 218 -23.68 -0.62 -9.87
CA ARG A 218 -24.03 -1.59 -8.83
C ARG A 218 -23.74 -1.04 -7.44
N MET A 219 -24.67 -1.28 -6.52
CA MET A 219 -24.44 -1.02 -5.10
C MET A 219 -23.48 -2.05 -4.53
N MET A 220 -22.44 -1.57 -3.85
CA MET A 220 -21.41 -2.38 -3.25
C MET A 220 -21.15 -1.91 -1.81
N ALA A 221 -21.02 -2.86 -0.89
CA ALA A 221 -20.53 -2.63 0.46
C ALA A 221 -19.13 -3.20 0.60
N ARG A 222 -18.29 -2.55 1.41
CA ARG A 222 -17.05 -3.14 1.94
C ARG A 222 -17.13 -3.15 3.44
N LEU A 223 -16.88 -4.31 4.04
CA LEU A 223 -16.93 -4.50 5.49
C LEU A 223 -15.88 -5.52 5.93
N TYR A 224 -15.40 -5.38 7.15
CA TYR A 224 -14.44 -6.30 7.74
C TYR A 224 -15.15 -7.50 8.37
N GLU A 225 -14.78 -8.70 7.94
CA GLU A 225 -15.33 -9.98 8.40
C GLU A 225 -14.21 -10.94 8.77
N GLY A 226 -14.13 -11.37 10.02
CA GLY A 226 -13.06 -12.28 10.46
C GLY A 226 -11.65 -11.73 10.20
N GLY A 227 -11.50 -10.40 10.13
CA GLY A 227 -10.26 -9.72 9.78
C GLY A 227 -10.00 -9.54 8.27
N GLU A 228 -10.84 -10.07 7.38
CA GLU A 228 -10.75 -9.84 5.93
C GLU A 228 -11.64 -8.66 5.51
N LEU A 229 -11.14 -7.75 4.65
CA LEU A 229 -11.98 -6.73 4.03
C LEU A 229 -12.72 -7.31 2.82
N ARG A 230 -13.98 -7.70 3.03
CA ARG A 230 -14.81 -8.31 2.00
C ARG A 230 -15.66 -7.29 1.29
N ALA A 231 -15.98 -7.58 0.03
CA ALA A 231 -16.86 -6.78 -0.79
C ALA A 231 -18.14 -7.56 -1.09
N TYR A 232 -19.27 -6.88 -0.99
CA TYR A 232 -20.59 -7.43 -1.23
C TYR A 232 -21.30 -6.59 -2.28
N SER A 233 -21.99 -7.25 -3.20
CA SER A 233 -23.04 -6.61 -3.98
C SER A 233 -24.38 -6.92 -3.38
N PHE A 234 -25.34 -6.01 -3.51
CA PHE A 234 -26.67 -6.26 -3.00
C PHE A 234 -27.72 -5.53 -3.82
N THR A 235 -28.91 -6.11 -3.80
CA THR A 235 -30.13 -5.58 -4.41
C THR A 235 -31.27 -5.78 -3.42
N ALA A 236 -32.49 -5.39 -3.78
CA ALA A 236 -33.67 -5.66 -2.95
C ALA A 236 -33.85 -7.16 -2.63
N ASP A 237 -33.34 -8.06 -3.48
CA ASP A 237 -33.51 -9.51 -3.35
C ASP A 237 -32.49 -10.16 -2.40
N GLY A 238 -31.46 -9.41 -1.97
CA GLY A 238 -30.47 -9.90 -1.01
C GLY A 238 -29.03 -9.42 -1.24
N VAL A 239 -28.15 -9.90 -0.38
CA VAL A 239 -26.71 -9.59 -0.32
C VAL A 239 -25.90 -10.78 -0.81
N THR A 240 -25.00 -10.55 -1.78
CA THR A 240 -24.14 -11.58 -2.36
C THR A 240 -22.67 -11.19 -2.27
N PRO A 241 -21.78 -12.10 -1.84
CA PRO A 241 -20.35 -11.81 -1.79
C PRO A 241 -19.79 -11.65 -3.21
N LEU A 242 -18.94 -10.65 -3.40
CA LEU A 242 -18.17 -10.49 -4.63
C LEU A 242 -16.94 -11.40 -4.61
N ALA A 243 -16.50 -11.81 -5.80
CA ALA A 243 -15.27 -12.55 -5.95
C ALA A 243 -14.07 -11.74 -5.39
N ARG A 244 -13.16 -12.44 -4.72
CA ARG A 244 -11.96 -11.85 -4.13
C ARG A 244 -11.03 -11.34 -5.23
N ASN A 245 -10.64 -10.07 -5.15
CA ASN A 245 -9.52 -9.54 -5.92
C ASN A 245 -8.23 -9.86 -5.15
N TRP A 246 -7.67 -11.05 -5.40
CA TRP A 246 -6.51 -11.56 -4.66
C TRP A 246 -5.29 -10.65 -4.73
N PRO A 247 -4.89 -10.10 -5.91
CA PRO A 247 -3.79 -9.15 -5.97
C PRO A 247 -4.01 -7.96 -5.04
N ARG A 248 -5.21 -7.38 -5.04
CA ARG A 248 -5.53 -6.27 -4.13
C ARG A 248 -5.47 -6.69 -2.66
N LEU A 249 -6.07 -7.83 -2.30
CA LEU A 249 -6.08 -8.29 -0.91
C LEU A 249 -4.67 -8.55 -0.36
N LEU A 250 -3.80 -9.16 -1.17
CA LEU A 250 -2.40 -9.42 -0.82
C LEU A 250 -1.59 -8.13 -0.75
N HIS A 251 -1.73 -7.24 -1.74
CA HIS A 251 -1.01 -5.98 -1.81
C HIS A 251 -1.38 -5.04 -0.66
N GLU A 252 -2.67 -4.85 -0.41
CA GLU A 252 -3.16 -3.94 0.64
C GLU A 252 -3.06 -4.56 2.04
N GLY A 253 -2.86 -5.88 2.16
CA GLY A 253 -2.83 -6.55 3.46
C GLY A 253 -4.21 -6.70 4.09
N ASN A 254 -5.24 -6.90 3.26
CA ASN A 254 -6.64 -6.92 3.64
C ASN A 254 -7.24 -8.35 3.71
N TRP A 255 -6.46 -9.41 3.49
CA TRP A 255 -6.94 -10.81 3.59
C TRP A 255 -6.97 -11.35 5.02
N SER A 256 -6.15 -10.79 5.91
CA SER A 256 -6.18 -11.03 7.34
C SER A 256 -5.54 -9.83 8.03
N ALA A 257 -6.31 -8.78 8.28
CA ALA A 257 -5.82 -7.44 8.62
C ALA A 257 -4.64 -7.41 9.60
N LEU A 258 -4.69 -8.21 10.67
CA LEU A 258 -3.56 -8.34 11.61
C LEU A 258 -2.35 -9.05 10.99
N ILE A 259 -2.53 -10.27 10.48
CA ILE A 259 -1.42 -11.10 9.97
C ILE A 259 -0.82 -10.47 8.71
N SER A 260 -1.66 -10.14 7.73
CA SER A 260 -1.21 -9.58 6.46
C SER A 260 -0.73 -8.15 6.57
N GLY A 261 -1.33 -7.34 7.45
CA GLY A 261 -0.79 -6.01 7.80
C GLY A 261 0.61 -6.11 8.37
N LEU A 262 0.83 -6.98 9.37
CA LEU A 262 2.16 -7.19 9.96
C LEU A 262 3.18 -7.74 8.96
N LEU A 263 2.78 -8.67 8.10
CA LEU A 263 3.65 -9.16 7.02
C LEU A 263 4.05 -8.02 6.07
N ASN A 264 3.12 -7.15 5.70
CA ASN A 264 3.41 -6.00 4.85
C ASN A 264 4.32 -4.97 5.54
N VAL A 265 4.18 -4.77 6.85
CA VAL A 265 5.13 -3.97 7.66
C VAL A 265 6.54 -4.56 7.56
N ILE A 266 6.67 -5.87 7.82
CA ILE A 266 7.96 -6.58 7.78
C ILE A 266 8.59 -6.48 6.38
N VAL A 267 7.81 -6.75 5.33
CA VAL A 267 8.25 -6.61 3.93
C VAL A 267 8.76 -5.21 3.66
N SER A 268 8.00 -4.19 4.04
CA SER A 268 8.36 -2.80 3.78
C SER A 268 9.63 -2.39 4.52
N VAL A 269 9.79 -2.81 5.79
CA VAL A 269 11.03 -2.58 6.56
C VAL A 269 12.23 -3.26 5.90
N VAL A 270 12.07 -4.51 5.44
CA VAL A 270 13.16 -5.24 4.76
C VAL A 270 13.49 -4.59 3.42
N LEU A 271 12.50 -4.24 2.60
CA LEU A 271 12.72 -3.53 1.32
C LEU A 271 13.46 -2.21 1.54
N PHE A 272 13.02 -1.43 2.52
CA PHE A 272 13.64 -0.15 2.85
C PHE A 272 15.08 -0.37 3.32
N GLY A 273 15.31 -1.32 4.22
CA GLY A 273 16.64 -1.71 4.68
C GLY A 273 17.55 -2.17 3.53
N LEU A 274 17.05 -2.99 2.60
CA LEU A 274 17.80 -3.43 1.42
C LEU A 274 18.16 -2.26 0.50
N LEU A 275 17.24 -1.33 0.27
CA LEU A 275 17.49 -0.14 -0.54
C LEU A 275 18.59 0.73 0.10
N ILE A 276 18.44 1.06 1.38
CA ILE A 276 19.41 1.88 2.13
C ILE A 276 20.79 1.20 2.17
N THR A 277 20.84 -0.09 2.54
CA THR A 277 22.12 -0.83 2.58
C THR A 277 22.75 -0.95 1.19
N GLY A 278 21.96 -1.10 0.13
CA GLY A 278 22.42 -1.06 -1.26
C GLY A 278 23.10 0.26 -1.63
N LEU A 279 22.47 1.39 -1.30
CA LEU A 279 23.01 2.74 -1.52
C LEU A 279 24.28 2.98 -0.70
N LEU A 280 24.31 2.58 0.57
CA LEU A 280 25.49 2.69 1.43
C LEU A 280 26.68 1.87 0.92
N LEU A 281 26.43 0.64 0.44
CA LEU A 281 27.47 -0.21 -0.14
C LEU A 281 28.02 0.34 -1.46
N TRP A 282 27.20 1.08 -2.21
CA TRP A 282 27.64 1.79 -3.40
C TRP A 282 28.48 3.03 -3.03
N SER A 283 27.99 3.89 -2.13
CA SER A 283 28.68 5.13 -1.73
C SER A 283 30.04 4.85 -1.11
N ARG A 284 30.14 3.89 -0.18
CA ARG A 284 31.41 3.45 0.42
C ARG A 284 32.43 3.00 -0.62
N ARG A 285 32.00 2.32 -1.68
CA ARG A 285 32.89 1.87 -2.76
C ARG A 285 33.36 3.00 -3.65
N LYS A 286 32.53 4.01 -3.91
CA LYS A 286 32.92 5.17 -4.72
C LYS A 286 33.86 6.10 -3.94
N LEU A 287 33.59 6.31 -2.65
CA LEU A 287 34.42 7.15 -1.77
C LEU A 287 35.78 6.52 -1.46
N ARG A 288 35.86 5.19 -1.27
CA ARG A 288 37.13 4.45 -1.11
C ARG A 288 38.00 4.41 -2.37
N ARG A 289 37.47 4.76 -3.54
CA ARG A 289 38.20 4.81 -4.82
C ARG A 289 38.86 6.16 -5.10
N ARG A 290 38.87 7.10 -4.15
CA ARG A 290 39.78 8.25 -4.22
C ARG A 290 41.22 7.73 -4.04
N PRO A 291 42.14 7.98 -4.97
CA PRO A 291 43.51 7.47 -4.86
C PRO A 291 44.16 8.04 -3.60
N GLN A 292 44.83 7.17 -2.82
CA GLN A 292 46.00 7.61 -2.06
C GLN A 292 46.90 8.27 -3.09
N ALA A 293 47.13 9.57 -2.94
CA ALA A 293 48.12 10.28 -3.75
C ALA A 293 49.41 9.47 -3.68
N THR A 294 49.89 9.09 -4.86
CA THR A 294 51.16 8.43 -5.07
C THR A 294 52.25 9.35 -4.51
N THR A 295 52.72 9.10 -3.30
CA THR A 295 53.96 9.71 -2.79
C THR A 295 55.12 9.00 -3.47
N THR A 296 55.41 9.37 -4.72
CA THR A 296 56.68 9.07 -5.37
C THR A 296 56.98 10.10 -6.46
N ALA A 297 57.78 11.10 -6.09
CA ALA A 297 58.77 11.84 -6.90
C ALA A 297 59.30 12.99 -6.02
N ASN A 298 60.57 13.35 -5.88
CA ASN A 298 61.85 12.89 -6.40
C ASN A 298 62.94 13.59 -5.55
N GLY A 299 64.11 12.97 -5.37
CA GLY A 299 65.23 13.62 -4.70
C GLY A 299 66.52 12.81 -4.67
N THR A 300 66.87 12.11 -5.74
CA THR A 300 68.25 11.71 -5.98
C THR A 300 69.03 12.89 -6.57
N ALA A 301 69.99 13.42 -5.83
CA ALA A 301 71.17 14.06 -6.40
C ALA A 301 72.36 13.88 -5.42
N ALA A 302 73.40 13.23 -5.92
CA ALA A 302 74.64 12.93 -5.26
C ALA A 302 75.60 14.14 -5.29
N THR A 303 76.32 14.35 -4.19
CA THR A 303 77.64 15.00 -4.07
C THR A 303 78.18 14.53 -2.71
N GLY A 304 79.38 14.05 -2.47
CA GLY A 304 80.66 14.06 -3.15
C GLY A 304 81.68 13.66 -2.06
N ALA A 305 82.84 13.14 -2.46
CA ALA A 305 83.88 12.59 -1.60
C ALA A 305 84.40 13.52 -0.49
N ALA A 306 84.78 12.92 0.65
CA ALA A 306 86.07 13.11 1.33
C ALA A 306 86.32 11.92 2.27
#